data_AF-A0A1G9VXM6-F1
#
_entry.id   AF-A0A1G9VXM6-F1
#
_cell.length_a   1.000
_cell.length_b   1.000
_cell.length_c   1.000
_cell.angle_alpha   90.00
_cell.angle_beta   90.00
_cell.angle_gamma   90.00
#
_symmetry.space_group_name_H-M   'P 1'
#
loop_
_entity.id
_entity.type
_entity.pdbx_description
1 polymer ?
#
loop_
_entity_poly.entity_id
_entity_poly.type
_entity_poly.pdbx_seq_one_letter_code
_entity_poly.pdbx_strand_id
1 'polypeptide(L)'
;MSADQAAEQPAGEEQGSRLAGGCVAVVLVGVPLFALVRIAPESAYVLIGCAGTVGVQRARAWNARRREPAAEGEQPEPVDILATLHEAATDGESVLLTQLQKAADLPDTKAVRGLLKAAGVRVRAGVRTPAGNGPGVHHKDIPPLPLSDSGAPSERCLCRSGANANTNNESGQGPREGLRVEPIGQAGARIIDPNEARRRHEVRAR
;
A
#
# COMPACT_ATOMS: atom_id res chain seq x y z
N MET A 1 -29.89 -75.34 17.87
CA MET A 1 -29.33 -74.14 18.52
C MET A 1 -27.82 -74.25 18.49
N SER A 2 -27.19 -73.71 17.43
CA SER A 2 -25.78 -73.38 17.39
C SER A 2 -25.68 -72.12 16.53
N ALA A 3 -25.01 -71.12 17.08
CA ALA A 3 -25.04 -69.75 16.61
C ALA A 3 -24.19 -69.54 15.35
N ASP A 4 -24.83 -68.90 14.37
CA ASP A 4 -24.18 -68.01 13.41
C ASP A 4 -23.43 -66.91 14.17
N GLN A 5 -22.16 -66.69 13.83
CA GLN A 5 -21.56 -65.36 13.96
C GLN A 5 -20.59 -65.16 12.79
N ALA A 6 -21.14 -64.59 11.72
CA ALA A 6 -20.39 -63.95 10.66
C ALA A 6 -19.60 -62.78 11.27
N ALA A 7 -18.27 -62.85 11.13
CA ALA A 7 -17.38 -61.73 11.43
C ALA A 7 -17.45 -60.74 10.27
N GLU A 8 -18.34 -59.76 10.40
CA GLU A 8 -18.43 -58.61 9.51
C GLU A 8 -17.35 -57.60 9.93
N GLN A 9 -16.29 -57.49 9.12
CA GLN A 9 -15.39 -56.33 9.15
C GLN A 9 -16.05 -55.19 8.38
N PRO A 10 -16.22 -53.99 8.95
CA PRO A 10 -16.31 -52.78 8.16
C PRO A 10 -14.91 -52.20 7.97
N ALA A 11 -14.45 -52.28 6.72
CA ALA A 11 -13.53 -51.32 6.15
C ALA A 11 -14.24 -49.96 5.99
N GLY A 12 -13.58 -48.86 6.35
CA GLY A 12 -14.17 -47.54 6.13
C GLY A 12 -13.41 -46.38 6.76
N GLU A 13 -12.46 -45.83 5.99
CA GLU A 13 -12.07 -44.42 5.94
C GLU A 13 -11.19 -43.82 7.05
N GLU A 14 -9.90 -43.84 6.74
CA GLU A 14 -8.94 -42.81 7.11
C GLU A 14 -9.43 -41.40 6.71
N GLN A 15 -10.03 -40.66 7.64
CA GLN A 15 -9.99 -39.19 7.63
C GLN A 15 -9.13 -38.70 8.79
N GLY A 16 -7.85 -38.52 8.47
CA GLY A 16 -6.78 -38.15 9.38
C GLY A 16 -7.03 -36.88 10.20
N SER A 17 -7.27 -37.12 11.49
CA SER A 17 -6.36 -36.75 12.58
C SER A 17 -6.33 -35.29 13.08
N ARG A 18 -6.91 -34.28 12.40
CA ARG A 18 -6.90 -32.91 12.97
C ARG A 18 -8.04 -32.62 13.97
N LEU A 19 -9.23 -33.17 13.73
CA LEU A 19 -10.39 -32.99 14.61
C LEU A 19 -10.37 -33.95 15.81
N ALA A 20 -9.89 -35.19 15.61
CA ALA A 20 -9.76 -36.18 16.68
C ALA A 20 -8.68 -35.78 17.72
N GLY A 21 -7.58 -35.18 17.29
CA GLY A 21 -6.52 -34.72 18.20
C GLY A 21 -6.97 -33.60 19.15
N GLY A 22 -7.88 -32.73 18.71
CA GLY A 22 -8.43 -31.65 19.52
C GLY A 22 -9.32 -32.17 20.66
N CYS A 23 -10.25 -33.07 20.36
CA CYS A 23 -11.17 -33.63 21.36
C CYS A 23 -10.43 -34.47 22.42
N VAL A 24 -9.44 -35.27 22.01
CA VAL A 24 -8.66 -36.10 22.95
C VAL A 24 -7.81 -35.23 23.90
N ALA A 25 -7.23 -34.12 23.40
CA ALA A 25 -6.49 -33.18 24.24
C ALA A 25 -7.40 -32.45 25.25
N VAL A 26 -8.60 -32.05 24.85
CA VAL A 26 -9.57 -31.40 25.76
C VAL A 26 -10.01 -32.35 26.87
N VAL A 27 -10.26 -33.62 26.56
CA VAL A 27 -10.69 -34.60 27.56
C VAL A 27 -9.55 -34.98 28.51
N LEU A 28 -8.34 -35.26 28.00
CA LEU A 28 -7.21 -35.68 28.83
C LEU A 28 -6.65 -34.57 29.73
N VAL A 29 -6.68 -33.32 29.28
CA VAL A 29 -6.12 -32.18 30.03
C VAL A 29 -7.21 -31.44 30.81
N GLY A 30 -8.40 -31.29 30.25
CA GLY A 30 -9.48 -30.49 30.84
C GLY A 30 -10.14 -31.13 32.06
N VAL A 31 -10.35 -32.45 32.05
CA VAL A 31 -10.98 -33.18 33.17
C VAL A 31 -10.17 -33.11 34.48
N PRO A 32 -8.85 -33.39 34.50
CA PRO A 32 -8.07 -33.28 35.74
C PRO A 32 -7.95 -31.83 36.23
N LEU A 33 -7.84 -30.85 35.32
CA LEU A 33 -7.85 -29.42 35.68
C LEU A 33 -9.17 -28.99 36.33
N PHE A 34 -10.30 -29.48 35.82
CA PHE A 34 -11.62 -29.18 36.39
C PHE A 34 -11.81 -29.79 37.79
N ALA A 35 -11.31 -31.02 37.99
CA ALA A 35 -11.33 -31.66 39.30
C ALA A 35 -10.45 -30.90 40.32
N LEU A 36 -9.29 -30.39 39.90
CA LEU A 36 -8.36 -29.65 40.74
C LEU A 36 -8.92 -28.28 41.15
N VAL A 37 -9.61 -27.59 40.23
CA VAL A 37 -10.32 -26.32 40.49
C VAL A 37 -11.46 -26.49 41.50
N ARG A 38 -12.15 -27.64 41.50
CA ARG A 38 -13.20 -27.95 42.49
C ARG A 38 -12.66 -28.17 43.91
N ILE A 39 -11.45 -28.70 44.03
CA ILE A 39 -10.85 -29.06 45.33
C ILE A 39 -10.15 -27.84 45.96
N ALA A 40 -9.57 -26.95 45.16
CA ALA A 40 -8.86 -25.77 45.64
C ALA A 40 -9.16 -24.53 44.76
N PRO A 41 -10.30 -23.84 44.98
CA PRO A 41 -10.75 -22.75 44.10
C PRO A 41 -9.77 -21.56 44.07
N GLU A 42 -9.02 -21.33 45.14
CA GLU A 42 -8.00 -20.27 45.20
C GLU A 42 -6.84 -20.52 44.23
N SER A 43 -6.47 -21.79 44.02
CA SER A 43 -5.42 -22.19 43.06
C SER A 43 -5.85 -21.96 41.59
N ALA A 44 -7.15 -21.89 41.32
CA ALA A 44 -7.68 -21.68 39.97
C ALA A 44 -7.26 -20.32 39.40
N TYR A 45 -7.22 -19.28 40.25
CA TYR A 45 -6.79 -17.95 39.82
C TYR A 45 -5.33 -17.93 39.40
N VAL A 46 -4.46 -18.67 40.11
CA VAL A 46 -3.04 -18.81 39.77
C VAL A 46 -2.88 -19.54 38.44
N LEU A 47 -3.60 -20.66 38.25
CA LEU A 47 -3.55 -21.43 37.01
C LEU A 47 -4.07 -20.63 35.80
N ILE A 48 -5.16 -19.89 35.97
CA ILE A 48 -5.71 -19.01 34.91
C ILE A 48 -4.71 -17.89 34.58
N GLY A 49 -4.09 -17.28 35.60
CA GLY A 49 -3.06 -16.27 35.41
C GLY A 49 -1.86 -16.80 34.63
N CYS A 50 -1.33 -17.97 35.01
CA CYS A 50 -0.23 -18.63 34.31
C CYS A 50 -0.61 -19.03 32.88
N ALA A 51 -1.79 -19.62 32.66
CA ALA A 51 -2.26 -19.97 31.33
C ALA A 51 -2.44 -18.75 30.43
N GLY A 52 -2.94 -17.65 30.99
CA GLY A 52 -3.09 -16.37 30.30
C GLY A 52 -1.74 -15.80 29.84
N THR A 53 -0.73 -15.76 30.71
CA THR A 53 0.59 -15.23 30.34
C THR A 53 1.30 -16.09 29.29
N VAL A 54 1.23 -17.42 29.41
CA VAL A 54 1.75 -18.34 28.38
C VAL A 54 1.03 -18.17 27.05
N GLY A 55 -0.29 -18.00 27.08
CA GLY A 55 -1.11 -17.72 25.90
C GLY A 55 -0.69 -16.43 25.19
N VAL A 56 -0.51 -15.33 25.95
CA VAL A 56 -0.05 -14.05 25.39
C VAL A 56 1.37 -14.16 24.83
N GLN A 57 2.30 -14.83 25.53
CA GLN A 57 3.66 -15.03 25.04
C GLN A 57 3.67 -15.82 23.73
N ARG A 58 2.90 -16.91 23.64
CA ARG A 58 2.79 -17.73 22.44
C ARG A 58 2.13 -16.97 21.28
N ALA A 59 1.08 -16.19 21.56
CA ALA A 59 0.44 -15.33 20.56
C ALA A 59 1.42 -14.26 20.04
N ARG A 60 2.21 -13.64 20.92
CA ARG A 60 3.24 -12.67 20.52
C ARG A 60 4.35 -13.33 19.70
N ALA A 61 4.82 -14.52 20.09
CA ALA A 61 5.82 -15.26 19.34
C ALA A 61 5.31 -15.67 17.96
N TRP A 62 4.05 -16.11 17.85
CA TRP A 62 3.44 -16.40 16.55
C TRP A 62 3.31 -15.13 15.70
N ASN A 63 2.85 -14.02 16.28
CA ASN A 63 2.76 -12.75 15.56
C ASN A 63 4.14 -12.24 15.13
N ALA A 64 5.19 -12.45 15.94
CA ALA A 64 6.57 -12.14 15.60
C ALA A 64 7.08 -13.00 14.43
N ARG A 65 6.80 -14.31 14.41
CA ARG A 65 7.12 -15.20 13.27
C ARG A 65 6.39 -14.80 11.99
N ARG A 66 5.15 -14.31 12.09
CA ARG A 66 4.42 -13.75 10.94
C ARG A 66 4.93 -12.37 10.51
N ARG A 67 5.67 -11.70 11.38
CA ARG A 67 6.35 -10.43 11.14
C ARG A 67 7.84 -10.64 10.92
N GLU A 68 8.29 -11.85 10.56
CA GLU A 68 9.65 -11.98 10.05
C GLU A 68 9.81 -10.88 8.99
N PRO A 69 10.74 -9.94 9.19
CA PRO A 69 10.99 -8.93 8.20
C PRO A 69 11.36 -9.73 6.96
N ALA A 70 10.64 -9.47 5.86
CA ALA A 70 11.13 -9.87 4.55
C ALA A 70 12.63 -9.56 4.57
N ALA A 71 13.44 -10.61 4.41
CA ALA A 71 14.89 -10.48 4.43
C ALA A 71 15.26 -9.25 3.61
N GLU A 72 16.24 -8.46 4.08
CA GLU A 72 16.88 -7.38 3.32
C GLU A 72 17.50 -7.98 2.04
N GLY A 73 16.67 -8.35 1.08
CA GLY A 73 17.02 -8.57 -0.30
C GLY A 73 16.50 -7.35 -1.04
N GLU A 74 17.37 -6.77 -1.86
CA GLU A 74 17.11 -5.81 -2.93
C GLU A 74 15.96 -4.83 -2.64
N GLN A 75 16.23 -3.55 -2.37
CA GLN A 75 15.16 -2.54 -2.38
C GLN A 75 14.37 -2.71 -3.69
N PRO A 76 13.10 -3.15 -3.65
CA PRO A 76 12.36 -3.41 -4.86
C PRO A 76 12.26 -2.08 -5.60
N GLU A 77 12.50 -2.13 -6.91
CA GLU A 77 12.32 -0.94 -7.75
C GLU A 77 10.96 -0.32 -7.46
N PRO A 78 10.85 1.02 -7.39
CA PRO A 78 9.61 1.68 -7.07
C PRO A 78 8.56 1.29 -8.11
N VAL A 79 7.62 0.44 -7.70
CA VAL A 79 6.52 -0.02 -8.55
C VAL A 79 5.62 1.16 -8.88
N ASP A 80 5.56 1.53 -10.16
CA ASP A 80 4.60 2.50 -10.66
C ASP A 80 3.21 1.86 -10.77
N ILE A 81 2.49 1.88 -9.65
CA ILE A 81 1.15 1.30 -9.54
C ILE A 81 0.14 1.94 -10.52
N LEU A 82 0.35 3.19 -10.94
CA LEU A 82 -0.55 3.85 -11.88
C LEU A 82 -0.32 3.34 -13.29
N ALA A 83 0.95 3.19 -13.70
CA ALA A 83 1.27 2.56 -14.99
C ALA A 83 0.69 1.14 -15.06
N THR A 84 0.89 0.32 -14.02
CA THR A 84 0.33 -1.04 -13.98
C THR A 84 -1.21 -1.03 -13.96
N LEU A 85 -1.83 -0.06 -13.28
CA LEU A 85 -3.28 0.10 -13.28
C LEU A 85 -3.82 0.43 -14.67
N HIS A 86 -3.14 1.30 -15.41
CA HIS A 86 -3.51 1.66 -16.78
C HIS A 86 -3.34 0.51 -17.75
N GLU A 87 -2.24 -0.23 -17.65
CA GLU A 87 -2.00 -1.41 -18.46
C GLU A 87 -3.04 -2.51 -18.18
N ALA A 88 -3.46 -2.68 -16.93
CA ALA A 88 -4.49 -3.64 -16.56
C ALA A 88 -5.92 -3.18 -16.90
N ALA A 89 -6.14 -1.88 -17.10
CA ALA A 89 -7.44 -1.27 -17.39
C ALA A 89 -7.65 -0.97 -18.87
N THR A 90 -7.16 -1.85 -19.76
CA THR A 90 -7.37 -1.76 -21.21
C THR A 90 -8.85 -1.53 -21.50
N ASP A 91 -9.16 -0.59 -22.39
CA ASP A 91 -10.51 -0.24 -22.84
C ASP A 91 -11.48 0.31 -21.75
N GLY A 92 -10.94 0.84 -20.65
CA GLY A 92 -11.76 1.47 -19.61
C GLY A 92 -12.51 0.46 -18.76
N GLU A 93 -11.98 -0.75 -18.63
CA GLU A 93 -12.51 -1.76 -17.73
C GLU A 93 -12.17 -1.46 -16.26
N SER A 94 -12.92 -2.10 -15.36
CA SER A 94 -12.61 -2.06 -13.93
C SER A 94 -11.64 -3.19 -13.58
N VAL A 95 -10.76 -3.00 -12.61
CA VAL A 95 -9.65 -3.92 -12.33
C VAL A 95 -9.73 -4.45 -10.90
N LEU A 96 -9.57 -5.75 -10.71
CA LEU A 96 -9.55 -6.36 -9.38
C LEU A 96 -8.19 -6.18 -8.69
N LEU A 97 -8.18 -6.07 -7.35
CA LEU A 97 -6.93 -5.98 -6.59
C LEU A 97 -6.03 -7.20 -6.78
N THR A 98 -6.62 -8.37 -6.99
CA THR A 98 -5.88 -9.62 -7.24
C THR A 98 -5.21 -9.64 -8.61
N GLN A 99 -5.76 -8.94 -9.61
CA GLN A 99 -5.13 -8.78 -10.91
C GLN A 99 -3.96 -7.81 -10.81
N LEU A 100 -4.16 -6.66 -10.16
CA LEU A 100 -3.09 -5.68 -9.92
C LEU A 100 -1.95 -6.27 -9.09
N GLN A 101 -2.28 -7.08 -8.08
CA GLN A 101 -1.27 -7.78 -7.28
C GLN A 101 -0.36 -8.63 -8.18
N LYS A 102 -0.95 -9.41 -9.09
CA LYS A 102 -0.21 -10.28 -10.00
C LYS A 102 0.59 -9.48 -11.04
N ALA A 103 -0.01 -8.44 -11.60
CA ALA A 103 0.64 -7.60 -12.61
C ALA A 103 1.83 -6.80 -12.04
N ALA A 104 1.71 -6.34 -10.79
CA ALA A 104 2.75 -5.59 -10.09
C ALA A 104 3.74 -6.47 -9.29
N ASP A 105 3.60 -7.79 -9.37
CA ASP A 105 4.36 -8.78 -8.59
C ASP A 105 4.44 -8.47 -7.08
N LEU A 106 3.30 -8.06 -6.50
CA LEU A 106 3.23 -7.67 -5.10
C LEU A 106 2.88 -8.84 -4.17
N PRO A 107 3.40 -8.84 -2.93
CA PRO A 107 3.23 -9.98 -2.02
C PRO A 107 1.77 -10.19 -1.59
N ASP A 108 0.98 -9.12 -1.47
CA ASP A 108 -0.43 -9.21 -1.11
C ASP A 108 -1.28 -8.04 -1.66
N THR A 109 -2.60 -8.19 -1.58
CA THR A 109 -3.56 -7.14 -1.99
C THR A 109 -3.59 -5.94 -1.02
N LYS A 110 -2.94 -6.04 0.15
CA LYS A 110 -2.82 -4.95 1.12
C LYS A 110 -1.74 -3.97 0.70
N ALA A 111 -0.62 -4.46 0.15
CA ALA A 111 0.43 -3.67 -0.48
C ALA A 111 -0.13 -2.87 -1.66
N VAL A 112 -0.87 -3.53 -2.56
CA VAL A 112 -1.60 -2.88 -3.66
C VAL A 112 -2.50 -1.77 -3.14
N ARG A 113 -3.33 -2.05 -2.12
CA ARG A 113 -4.23 -1.05 -1.52
C ARG A 113 -3.46 0.11 -0.91
N GLY A 114 -2.29 -0.14 -0.32
CA GLY A 114 -1.41 0.89 0.22
C GLY A 114 -0.90 1.84 -0.88
N LEU A 115 -0.41 1.29 -1.99
CA LEU A 115 0.08 2.06 -3.13
C LEU A 115 -1.04 2.86 -3.80
N LEU A 116 -2.20 2.24 -4.04
CA LEU A 116 -3.36 2.94 -4.59
C LEU A 116 -3.83 4.09 -3.68
N LYS A 117 -3.83 3.88 -2.36
CA LYS A 117 -4.16 4.92 -1.39
C LYS A 117 -3.15 6.07 -1.41
N ALA A 118 -1.86 5.76 -1.52
CA ALA A 118 -0.80 6.77 -1.64
C ALA A 118 -0.96 7.60 -2.92
N ALA A 119 -1.39 6.96 -4.02
CA ALA A 119 -1.72 7.62 -5.28
C ALA A 119 -3.11 8.31 -5.29
N GLY A 120 -3.88 8.27 -4.19
CA GLY A 120 -5.21 8.87 -4.12
C GLY A 120 -6.31 8.12 -4.89
N VAL A 121 -6.05 6.89 -5.34
CA VAL A 121 -7.01 6.08 -6.10
C VAL A 121 -7.97 5.35 -5.16
N ARG A 122 -9.26 5.42 -5.46
CA ARG A 122 -10.32 4.81 -4.64
C ARG A 122 -10.47 3.33 -4.95
N VAL A 123 -10.51 2.52 -3.88
CA VAL A 123 -10.81 1.07 -3.95
C VAL A 123 -12.24 0.80 -3.50
N ARG A 124 -12.99 -0.01 -4.24
CA ARG A 124 -14.36 -0.46 -3.91
C ARG A 124 -14.37 -1.95 -3.61
N ALA A 125 -15.29 -2.41 -2.74
CA ALA A 125 -15.33 -3.81 -2.29
C ALA A 125 -16.03 -4.77 -3.27
N GLY A 126 -16.87 -4.27 -4.18
CA GLY A 126 -17.73 -5.08 -5.05
C GLY A 126 -17.66 -4.65 -6.51
N VAL A 127 -16.45 -4.55 -7.05
CA VAL A 127 -16.22 -4.29 -8.46
C VAL A 127 -16.51 -5.56 -9.26
N ARG A 128 -17.23 -5.40 -10.37
CA ARG A 128 -17.52 -6.48 -11.32
C ARG A 128 -16.60 -6.33 -12.52
N THR A 129 -15.96 -7.44 -12.90
CA THR A 129 -15.04 -7.53 -14.04
C THR A 129 -15.32 -8.82 -14.79
N PRO A 130 -14.87 -8.98 -16.06
CA PRO A 130 -14.99 -10.25 -16.77
C PRO A 130 -14.32 -11.42 -16.03
N ALA A 131 -13.26 -11.14 -15.26
CA ALA A 131 -12.53 -12.12 -14.46
C ALA A 131 -13.21 -12.48 -13.11
N GLY A 132 -14.32 -11.82 -12.77
CA GLY A 132 -15.09 -12.09 -11.56
C GLY A 132 -15.47 -10.84 -10.77
N ASN A 133 -15.93 -11.07 -9.53
CA ASN A 133 -16.41 -10.05 -8.61
C ASN A 133 -15.52 -9.97 -7.38
N GLY A 134 -15.15 -8.77 -6.96
CA GLY A 134 -14.32 -8.61 -5.77
C GLY A 134 -13.88 -7.17 -5.52
N PRO A 135 -12.98 -6.97 -4.54
CA PRO A 135 -12.41 -5.66 -4.30
C PRO A 135 -11.53 -5.23 -5.48
N GLY A 136 -11.66 -3.98 -5.91
CA GLY A 136 -10.98 -3.46 -7.08
C GLY A 136 -11.10 -1.95 -7.25
N VAL A 137 -10.55 -1.45 -8.35
CA VAL A 137 -10.68 -0.08 -8.82
C VAL A 137 -11.74 -0.07 -9.92
N HIS A 138 -12.73 0.80 -9.78
CA HIS A 138 -13.76 0.97 -10.80
C HIS A 138 -13.24 1.90 -11.90
N HIS A 139 -13.60 1.67 -13.16
CA HIS A 139 -13.11 2.46 -14.31
C HIS A 139 -13.22 4.00 -14.12
N LYS A 140 -14.32 4.46 -13.51
CA LYS A 140 -14.54 5.89 -13.19
C LYS A 140 -13.57 6.47 -12.15
N ASP A 141 -12.93 5.62 -11.36
CA ASP A 141 -11.98 6.02 -10.31
C ASP A 141 -10.52 5.94 -10.80
N ILE A 142 -10.30 5.53 -12.05
CA ILE A 142 -8.95 5.49 -12.65
C ILE A 142 -8.60 6.92 -13.12
N PRO A 143 -7.55 7.54 -12.57
CA PRO A 143 -7.13 8.87 -12.99
C PRO A 143 -6.67 8.82 -14.46
N PRO A 144 -6.80 9.89 -15.25
CA PRO A 144 -6.18 9.93 -16.57
C PRO A 144 -4.65 9.91 -16.43
N LEU A 145 -3.96 9.21 -17.35
CA LEU A 145 -2.52 9.33 -17.47
C LEU A 145 -2.16 10.80 -17.65
N PRO A 146 -1.13 11.33 -16.96
CA PRO A 146 -0.55 12.60 -17.36
C PRO A 146 -0.13 12.43 -18.83
N LEU A 147 -0.59 13.34 -19.69
CA LEU A 147 -0.17 13.35 -21.09
C LEU A 147 1.36 13.33 -21.11
N SER A 148 1.95 12.20 -21.47
CA SER A 148 3.34 12.16 -21.88
C SER A 148 3.44 13.15 -23.04
N ASP A 149 4.36 14.11 -22.95
CA ASP A 149 4.75 14.97 -24.06
C ASP A 149 5.40 14.10 -25.17
N SER A 150 4.63 13.19 -25.80
CA SER A 150 5.00 12.54 -27.04
C SER A 150 4.73 13.49 -28.21
N GLY A 151 5.21 14.72 -28.08
CA GLY A 151 5.55 15.52 -29.23
C GLY A 151 6.87 14.97 -29.75
N ALA A 152 6.95 14.74 -31.07
CA ALA A 152 8.23 14.69 -31.77
C ALA A 152 9.20 15.75 -31.21
N PRO A 153 10.52 15.52 -31.21
CA PRO A 153 11.47 16.47 -30.64
C PRO A 153 11.38 17.78 -31.43
N SER A 154 10.55 18.70 -30.95
CA SER A 154 10.54 20.05 -31.46
C SER A 154 11.70 20.73 -30.76
N GLU A 155 12.74 20.97 -31.54
CA GLU A 155 14.02 21.60 -31.19
C GLU A 155 13.91 23.03 -30.64
N ARG A 156 12.76 23.43 -30.10
CA ARG A 156 12.52 24.78 -29.61
C ARG A 156 11.75 24.74 -28.31
N CYS A 157 12.48 25.08 -27.25
CA CYS A 157 11.96 25.53 -25.97
C CYS A 157 10.68 26.36 -26.17
N LEU A 158 9.52 25.81 -25.78
CA LEU A 158 8.23 26.50 -25.79
C LEU A 158 8.10 27.40 -24.56
N CYS A 159 9.04 28.31 -24.37
CA CYS A 159 8.75 29.57 -23.69
C CYS A 159 7.99 30.47 -24.68
N ARG A 160 6.74 30.13 -25.00
CA ARG A 160 5.86 31.03 -25.75
C ARG A 160 5.39 32.13 -24.79
N SER A 161 6.20 33.17 -24.64
CA SER A 161 5.89 34.42 -23.93
C SER A 161 4.77 35.26 -24.58
N GLY A 162 3.84 34.62 -25.30
CA GLY A 162 2.79 35.29 -26.08
C GLY A 162 1.38 35.12 -25.53
N ALA A 163 1.18 34.37 -24.44
CA ALA A 163 -0.13 34.17 -23.81
C ALA A 163 -0.14 34.73 -22.38
N ASN A 164 0.36 35.96 -22.22
CA ASN A 164 -0.04 36.80 -21.12
C ASN A 164 -1.22 37.66 -21.62
N ALA A 165 -2.43 37.27 -21.25
CA ALA A 165 -3.65 38.01 -21.51
C ALA A 165 -3.89 39.13 -20.48
N ASN A 166 -2.83 39.80 -20.01
CA ASN A 166 -2.97 41.06 -19.28
C ASN A 166 -2.97 42.23 -20.27
N THR A 167 -4.06 42.98 -20.31
CA THR A 167 -4.27 44.10 -21.24
C THR A 167 -3.64 45.39 -20.71
N ASN A 168 -2.54 45.33 -19.95
CA ASN A 168 -1.93 46.51 -19.31
C ASN A 168 -0.61 46.97 -19.95
N ASN A 169 -0.26 46.48 -21.14
CA ASN A 169 0.85 47.03 -21.93
C ASN A 169 0.34 48.10 -22.91
N GLU A 170 -0.03 49.27 -22.37
CA GLU A 170 -0.16 50.47 -23.21
C GLU A 170 1.22 50.83 -23.81
N SER A 171 1.23 51.16 -25.10
CA SER A 171 2.40 51.68 -25.79
C SER A 171 2.64 53.14 -25.40
N GLY A 172 3.06 53.36 -24.15
CA GLY A 172 3.49 54.65 -23.62
C GLY A 172 4.95 54.57 -23.20
N GLN A 173 5.79 55.44 -23.76
CA GLN A 173 7.20 55.59 -23.41
C GLN A 173 7.38 55.86 -21.90
N GLY A 174 8.04 54.95 -21.18
CA GLY A 174 8.48 55.10 -19.78
C GLY A 174 9.39 53.94 -19.35
N PRO A 175 10.28 54.13 -18.35
CA PRO A 175 11.33 53.17 -18.02
C PRO A 175 10.75 51.87 -17.42
N ARG A 176 10.68 50.85 -18.28
CA ARG A 176 10.56 49.39 -18.06
C ARG A 176 10.75 48.94 -16.59
N GLU A 177 9.65 48.81 -15.86
CA GLU A 177 9.58 48.20 -14.54
C GLU A 177 9.55 46.67 -14.64
N GLY A 178 10.44 45.98 -13.94
CA GLY A 178 10.44 44.51 -13.84
C GLY A 178 11.82 43.90 -13.62
N LEU A 179 11.88 42.81 -12.86
CA LEU A 179 13.09 41.99 -12.66
C LEU A 179 13.63 41.51 -14.02
N ARG A 180 14.91 41.77 -14.29
CA ARG A 180 15.59 41.26 -15.47
C ARG A 180 16.50 40.10 -15.08
N VAL A 181 16.53 39.07 -15.92
CA VAL A 181 17.46 37.96 -15.75
C VAL A 181 18.39 37.94 -16.96
N GLU A 182 19.67 38.20 -16.75
CA GLU A 182 20.71 38.20 -17.78
C GLU A 182 21.62 36.96 -17.59
N PRO A 183 21.81 36.11 -18.60
CA PRO A 183 22.71 34.97 -18.48
C PRO A 183 24.18 35.43 -18.38
N ILE A 184 24.95 34.83 -17.46
CA ILE A 184 26.40 35.02 -17.33
C ILE A 184 27.11 33.77 -17.87
N GLY A 185 27.07 33.60 -19.19
CA GLY A 185 27.66 32.42 -19.85
C GLY A 185 27.05 31.10 -19.35
N GLN A 186 27.87 30.04 -19.23
CA GLN A 186 27.44 28.74 -18.68
C GLN A 186 27.48 28.67 -17.14
N ALA A 187 27.93 29.73 -16.48
CA ALA A 187 28.23 29.72 -15.05
C ALA A 187 27.07 30.19 -14.16
N GLY A 188 25.97 30.69 -14.74
CA GLY A 188 24.77 31.09 -13.99
C GLY A 188 24.00 32.24 -14.61
N ALA A 189 23.07 32.82 -13.84
CA ALA A 189 22.23 33.94 -14.25
C ALA A 189 22.32 35.11 -13.26
N ARG A 190 22.40 36.33 -13.79
CA ARG A 190 22.33 37.59 -13.05
C ARG A 190 20.88 38.04 -12.97
N ILE A 191 20.34 38.16 -11.76
CA ILE A 191 19.02 38.76 -11.55
C ILE A 191 19.23 40.24 -11.21
N ILE A 192 18.64 41.13 -11.99
CA ILE A 192 18.70 42.58 -11.82
C ILE A 192 17.29 43.03 -11.43
N ASP A 193 17.11 43.33 -10.14
CA ASP A 193 15.90 43.99 -9.65
C ASP A 193 16.07 45.52 -9.77
N PRO A 194 15.27 46.21 -10.61
CA PRO A 194 15.34 47.67 -10.70
C PRO A 194 14.97 48.39 -9.40
N ASN A 195 14.25 47.75 -8.47
CA ASN A 195 13.98 48.32 -7.14
C ASN A 195 15.18 48.22 -6.18
N GLU A 196 16.14 47.35 -6.46
CA GLU A 196 17.31 47.16 -5.61
C GLU A 196 18.32 48.32 -5.73
N ALA A 197 18.30 49.05 -6.85
CA ALA A 197 19.09 50.27 -7.04
C ALA A 197 18.78 51.40 -6.03
N ARG A 198 17.62 51.35 -5.35
CA ARG A 198 17.24 52.33 -4.32
C ARG A 198 17.73 51.98 -2.92
N ARG A 199 18.17 50.75 -2.65
CA ARG A 199 18.72 50.38 -1.34
C ARG A 199 20.23 50.67 -1.30
N ARG A 200 20.58 51.96 -1.25
CA ARG A 200 21.93 52.35 -0.83
C ARG A 200 22.03 52.11 0.68
N HIS A 201 22.61 50.98 1.08
CA HIS A 201 23.08 50.82 2.44
C HIS A 201 24.30 51.72 2.61
N GLU A 202 24.20 52.72 3.48
CA GLU A 202 25.34 53.52 3.90
C GLU A 202 26.27 52.61 4.71
N VAL A 203 27.34 52.12 4.08
CA VAL A 203 28.38 51.38 4.78
C VAL A 203 29.34 52.39 5.37
N ARG A 204 29.17 52.69 6.66
CA ARG A 204 30.11 53.51 7.42
C ARG A 204 31.39 52.71 7.63
N ALA A 205 32.42 52.98 6.84
CA ALA A 205 33.77 52.49 7.10
C ALA A 205 34.28 53.12 8.41
N ARG A 206 34.84 52.28 9.30
CA ARG A 206 35.58 52.71 10.49
C ARG A 206 37.03 52.98 10.14
#